data_AF-A0A6V7LEB4-F1
#
_entry.id   AF-A0A6V7LEB4-F1
#
_cell.length_a   1.000
_cell.length_b   1.000
_cell.length_c   1.000
_cell.angle_alpha   90.00
_cell.angle_beta   90.00
_cell.angle_gamma   90.00
#
_symmetry.space_group_name_H-M   'P 1'
#
loop_
_entity.id
_entity.type
_entity.pdbx_description
1 polymer ?
#
loop_
_entity_poly.entity_id
_entity_poly.type
_entity_poly.pdbx_seq_one_letter_code
_entity_poly.pdbx_strand_id
1 'polypeptide(L)' 'GVPSSALREICLLKELKHKNIVRLYDVLHSDKKLTLVFEHCDQDLKKYFDSLNGEIDLDVVKSF' A
#
# COMPACT_ATOMS: atom_id res chain seq x y z
N GLY A 1 21.14 -6.04 -8.40
CA GLY A 1 21.07 -4.95 -7.40
C GLY A 1 19.68 -4.35 -7.45
N VAL A 2 19.23 -3.72 -6.35
CA VAL A 2 17.93 -3.03 -6.31
C VAL A 2 18.03 -1.74 -7.15
N PRO A 3 17.08 -1.45 -8.05
CA PRO A 3 17.08 -0.19 -8.82
C PRO A 3 17.09 1.04 -7.90
N SER A 4 17.82 2.10 -8.29
CA SER A 4 17.90 3.34 -7.51
C SER A 4 16.55 4.05 -7.35
N SER A 5 15.65 3.90 -8.33
CA SER A 5 14.26 4.37 -8.24
C SER A 5 13.50 3.69 -7.10
N ALA A 6 13.61 2.36 -6.98
CA ALA A 6 12.95 1.60 -5.93
C ALA A 6 13.49 1.96 -4.53
N LEU A 7 14.81 2.18 -4.41
CA LEU A 7 15.39 2.66 -3.15
C LEU A 7 14.87 4.05 -2.77
N ARG A 8 14.74 4.97 -3.73
CA ARG A 8 14.16 6.30 -3.51
C ARG A 8 12.71 6.19 -3.02
N GLU A 9 11.89 5.36 -3.66
CA GLU A 9 10.50 5.14 -3.27
C GLU A 9 10.39 4.56 -1.85
N ILE A 10 11.24 3.61 -1.49
CA ILE A 10 11.28 3.02 -0.14
C ILE A 10 11.64 4.08 0.91
N CYS A 11 12.64 4.93 0.64
CA CYS A 11 13.01 6.00 1.56
C CYS A 11 11.85 6.98 1.77
N LEU A 12 11.16 7.36 0.70
CA LEU A 12 9.97 8.22 0.80
C LEU A 12 8.87 7.55 1.65
N LEU A 13 8.57 6.28 1.40
CA LEU A 13 7.57 5.53 2.16
C LEU A 13 7.90 5.41 3.65
N LYS A 14 9.18 5.34 4.03
CA LYS A 14 9.60 5.32 5.45
C LYS A 14 9.29 6.63 6.18
N GLU A 15 9.29 7.76 5.48
CA GLU A 15 9.07 9.08 6.08
C GLU A 15 7.58 9.46 6.14
N LEU A 16 6.75 8.87 5.28
CA LEU A 16 5.32 9.16 5.21
C LEU A 16 4.57 8.61 6.44
N LYS A 17 3.96 9.53 7.19
CA LYS A 17 3.09 9.23 8.34
C LYS A 17 1.77 9.97 8.17
N HIS A 18 0.80 9.31 7.54
CA HIS A 18 -0.52 9.89 7.27
C HIS A 18 -1.60 8.82 7.35
N LYS A 19 -2.79 9.17 7.86
CA LYS A 19 -3.91 8.23 8.07
C LYS A 19 -4.42 7.52 6.80
N ASN A 20 -4.16 8.09 5.62
CA ASN A 20 -4.59 7.56 4.32
C ASN A 20 -3.43 6.97 3.49
N ILE A 21 -2.25 6.77 4.09
CA ILE A 21 -1.09 6.16 3.42
C ILE A 21 -0.70 4.92 4.22
N VAL A 22 -0.71 3.76 3.56
CA VAL A 22 -0.32 2.48 4.17
C VAL A 22 1.12 2.58 4.67
N ARG A 23 1.29 2.33 5.97
CA ARG A 23 2.59 2.54 6.61
C ARG A 23 3.59 1.43 6.28
N LEU A 24 4.82 1.81 5.93
CA LEU A 24 5.95 0.90 5.88
C LEU A 24 6.58 0.79 7.28
N TYR A 25 6.54 -0.40 7.89
CA TYR A 25 7.14 -0.67 9.19
C TYR A 25 8.62 -1.03 9.09
N ASP A 26 8.97 -1.92 8.17
CA ASP A 26 10.35 -2.43 8.06
C ASP A 26 10.72 -2.86 6.63
N VAL A 27 12.03 -2.96 6.38
CA VAL A 27 12.61 -3.39 5.11
C VAL A 27 13.68 -4.43 5.40
N LEU A 28 13.42 -5.68 5.03
CA LEU A 28 14.34 -6.79 5.18
C LEU A 28 15.03 -7.07 3.86
N HIS A 29 16.35 -7.10 3.87
CA HIS A 29 17.15 -7.38 2.69
C HIS A 29 17.99 -8.64 2.91
N SER A 30 17.85 -9.61 2.00
CA SER A 30 18.73 -10.78 1.89
C SER A 30 19.26 -10.87 0.46
N ASP A 31 20.27 -11.72 0.23
CA ASP A 31 21.10 -11.75 -0.99
C ASP A 31 20.34 -11.60 -2.33
N LYS A 32 19.13 -12.15 -2.43
CA LYS A 32 18.32 -12.11 -3.66
C LYS A 32 16.90 -11.62 -3.44
N LYS A 33 16.56 -11.11 -2.25
CA LYS A 33 15.18 -10.72 -1.92
C LYS A 33 15.15 -9.46 -1.07
N LEU A 34 14.29 -8.54 -1.50
CA LEU A 34 13.86 -7.39 -0.71
C LEU A 34 12.43 -7.64 -0.24
N THR A 35 12.19 -7.54 1.06
CA THR A 35 10.88 -7.71 1.67
C THR A 35 10.48 -6.42 2.37
N LEU A 36 9.30 -5.91 2.04
CA LEU A 36 8.73 -4.70 2.64
C LEU A 36 7.60 -5.11 3.58
N VAL A 37 7.72 -4.74 4.85
CA VAL A 37 6.74 -5.04 5.88
C VAL A 37 5.81 -3.84 6.03
N PHE A 38 4.58 -3.96 5.56
CA PHE A 38 3.57 -2.90 5.61
C PHE A 38 2.53 -3.14 6.69
N GLU A 39 1.78 -2.09 7.00
CA GLU A 39 0.47 -2.18 7.63
C GLU A 39 -0.46 -3.15 6.90
N HIS A 40 -1.26 -3.88 7.67
CA HIS A 40 -2.25 -4.80 7.14
C HIS A 40 -3.52 -4.05 6.75
N CYS A 41 -4.00 -4.28 5.54
CA CYS A 41 -5.32 -3.86 5.09
C CYS A 41 -6.09 -5.12 4.68
N ASP A 42 -7.27 -5.34 5.27
CA ASP A 42 -8.08 -6.53 4.99
C ASP A 42 -8.52 -6.60 3.53
N GLN A 43 -8.71 -5.43 2.90
CA GLN A 43 -9.27 -5.31 1.58
C GLN A 43 -8.64 -4.17 0.79
N ASP A 44 -8.49 -4.36 -0.52
CA ASP A 44 -8.18 -3.30 -1.46
C ASP A 44 -9.45 -2.88 -2.22
N LEU A 45 -9.42 -1.68 -2.79
CA LEU A 45 -10.59 -1.11 -3.45
C LEU A 45 -11.08 -1.99 -4.61
N LYS A 46 -10.17 -2.63 -5.37
CA LYS A 46 -10.55 -3.51 -6.47
C LYS A 46 -11.36 -4.70 -5.97
N LYS A 47 -10.88 -5.40 -4.94
CA LYS A 47 -11.62 -6.51 -4.31
C LYS A 47 -12.97 -6.06 -3.76
N TYR A 48 -13.05 -4.82 -3.26
CA TYR A 48 -14.32 -4.22 -2.84
C TYR A 48 -15.31 -4.07 -4.00
N PHE A 49 -14.89 -3.48 -5.13
CA PHE A 49 -15.72 -3.41 -6.32
C PHE A 49 -16.13 -4.80 -6.84
N ASP A 50 -15.18 -5.74 -6.89
CA ASP A 50 -15.45 -7.11 -7.35
C ASP A 50 -16.50 -7.81 -6.46
N SER A 51 -16.48 -7.55 -5.15
CA SER A 51 -17.46 -8.12 -4.20
C SER A 51 -18.88 -7.55 -4.35
N LEU A 52 -19.02 -6.42 -5.03
CA LEU A 52 -20.29 -5.74 -5.27
C LEU A 52 -20.74 -5.84 -6.74
N ASN A 53 -20.13 -6.71 -7.54
CA ASN A 53 -20.36 -6.81 -8.99
C ASN A 53 -20.18 -5.47 -9.74
N GLY A 54 -19.31 -4.60 -9.24
CA GLY A 54 -19.02 -3.30 -9.84
C GLY A 54 -19.98 -2.17 -9.45
N GLU A 55 -21.01 -2.43 -8.64
CA GLU A 55 -21.92 -1.40 -8.15
C GLU A 55 -21.47 -0.86 -6.78
N ILE A 56 -21.40 0.46 -6.62
CA ILE A 56 -21.13 1.10 -5.34
C ILE A 56 -22.20 2.16 -5.08
N ASP A 57 -22.65 2.24 -3.83
CA ASP A 57 -23.54 3.30 -3.38
C ASP A 57 -22.86 4.67 -3.53
N LEU A 58 -23.55 5.62 -4.15
CA LEU A 58 -23.06 6.98 -4.39
C LEU A 58 -22.66 7.70 -3.10
N ASP A 59 -23.30 7.37 -1.98
CA ASP A 59 -22.97 7.95 -0.68
C ASP A 59 -21.59 7.48 -0.18
N VAL A 60 -21.18 6.25 -0.52
CA VAL A 60 -19.87 5.69 -0.17
C VAL A 60 -18.75 6.27 -1.04
N VAL A 61 -19.05 6.64 -2.30
CA VAL A 61 -18.03 7.17 -3.23
C VAL A 61 -17.33 8.42 -2.69
N LYS A 62 -18.03 9.24 -1.90
CA LYS A 62 -17.54 10.54 -1.41
C LYS A 62 -17.24 10.56 0.09
N SER A 63 -17.25 9.41 0.76
CA SER A 63 -17.29 9.37 2.23
C SER A 63 -15.96 9.65 2.95
N PHE A 64 -14.91 10.16 2.28
CA PHE A 64 -13.58 10.35 2.88
C PHE A 64 -12.83 11.58 2.36
#